data_AF-A0AA47MY33-F1
#
_entry.id   AF-A0AA47MY33-F1
#
_cell.length_a   1.000
_cell.length_b   1.000
_cell.length_c   1.000
_cell.angle_alpha   90.00
_cell.angle_beta   90.00
_cell.angle_gamma   90.00
#
_symmetry.space_group_name_H-M   'P 1'
#
loop_
_entity.id
_entity.type
_entity.pdbx_description
1 polymer ?
#
loop_
_entity_poly.entity_id
_entity_poly.type
_entity_poly.pdbx_seq_one_letter_code
_entity_poly.pdbx_strand_id
1 'polypeptide(L)'
;MNKHQRQRLTCEPPGTTTAGSLKARLAVSRDHCFGNVEMFSQGQWRPVCKDALDKSAEAQAAICTELNCGKSVESLDFFGPLSSVKQFVSKLSCPTGSNSLASCTTTVSEKSCPKGGLKCSDWKRLVLKSKEGGRACEGMVFMYSKDDPKVVSSQGWTQEEGQRLCQDLGCGSYQNHSEEEPDGLTMWGTFNCSGVDKPGNIWECMRSEQATVNKRLYLQCQEDKFKVSLSEGCRGQVLLDKQKVCSRHWKPEDSHRVCMQTNCNNSFIEDKETEKKAAGVTALHVNCLGSEGQLGQCMVSSATCENPLVSVFCIGAIKFNTTEKCGGRIQVLDRDGNWEMICPLTAVNGK
;
A
#
# COMPACT_ATOMS: atom_id res chain seq x y z
N MET A 1 -65.63 -38.12 5.44
CA MET A 1 -65.44 -36.98 4.51
C MET A 1 -64.37 -36.05 5.10
N ASN A 2 -63.11 -36.23 4.70
CA ASN A 2 -61.98 -35.42 5.17
C ASN A 2 -61.93 -34.08 4.44
N LYS A 3 -61.97 -32.96 5.18
CA LYS A 3 -61.65 -31.63 4.64
C LYS A 3 -60.16 -31.36 4.86
N HIS A 4 -59.37 -31.42 3.80
CA HIS A 4 -57.99 -30.93 3.80
C HIS A 4 -57.97 -29.40 3.76
N GLN A 5 -57.48 -28.79 4.83
CA GLN A 5 -57.24 -27.35 4.93
C GLN A 5 -55.84 -27.07 4.38
N ARG A 6 -55.76 -26.42 3.20
CA ARG A 6 -54.48 -25.97 2.62
C ARG A 6 -53.95 -24.80 3.45
N GLN A 7 -52.87 -25.00 4.18
CA GLN A 7 -52.08 -23.90 4.76
C GLN A 7 -51.38 -23.15 3.62
N ARG A 8 -51.64 -21.83 3.52
CA ARG A 8 -50.88 -20.94 2.65
C ARG A 8 -49.50 -20.76 3.26
N LEU A 9 -48.46 -21.31 2.62
CA LEU A 9 -47.09 -20.86 2.88
C LEU A 9 -46.93 -19.46 2.30
N THR A 10 -46.72 -18.48 3.18
CA THR A 10 -46.26 -17.14 2.82
C THR A 10 -44.76 -17.21 2.54
N CYS A 11 -44.35 -16.90 1.31
CA CYS A 11 -42.94 -16.68 0.99
C CYS A 11 -42.48 -15.35 1.59
N GLU A 12 -41.52 -15.40 2.51
CA GLU A 12 -40.73 -14.23 2.91
C GLU A 12 -39.63 -13.92 1.86
N PRO A 13 -39.25 -12.65 1.69
CA PRO A 13 -38.20 -12.26 0.75
C PRO A 13 -36.82 -12.79 1.18
N PRO A 14 -35.91 -13.12 0.23
CA PRO A 14 -34.56 -13.54 0.56
C PRO A 14 -33.74 -12.33 1.01
N GLY A 15 -33.19 -12.35 2.23
CA GLY A 15 -32.27 -11.27 2.63
C GLY A 15 -31.74 -11.27 4.06
N THR A 16 -32.32 -12.04 4.97
CA THR A 16 -31.82 -12.12 6.35
C THR A 16 -31.84 -13.57 6.80
N THR A 17 -30.71 -14.26 6.58
CA THR A 17 -30.50 -15.62 7.08
C THR A 17 -29.52 -15.57 8.24
N THR A 18 -29.92 -16.19 9.34
CA THR A 18 -29.15 -16.38 10.57
C THR A 18 -27.92 -17.27 10.35
N ALA A 19 -26.78 -16.78 10.85
CA ALA A 19 -25.60 -17.50 11.35
C ALA A 19 -25.06 -18.72 10.57
N GLY A 20 -24.68 -18.54 9.31
CA GLY A 20 -23.44 -19.18 8.87
C GLY A 20 -22.28 -18.49 9.62
N SER A 21 -21.30 -19.24 10.16
CA SER A 21 -20.19 -18.63 10.91
C SER A 21 -19.47 -17.60 10.04
N LEU A 22 -19.72 -16.32 10.32
CA LEU A 22 -18.98 -15.21 9.71
C LEU A 22 -17.52 -15.34 10.15
N LYS A 23 -16.61 -15.16 9.20
CA LYS A 23 -15.17 -15.08 9.48
C LYS A 23 -14.62 -13.89 8.73
N ALA A 24 -13.67 -13.18 9.31
CA ALA A 24 -12.95 -12.12 8.62
C ALA A 24 -11.49 -12.51 8.41
N ARG A 25 -10.86 -11.87 7.43
CA ARG A 25 -9.41 -11.84 7.26
C ARG A 25 -8.98 -10.50 6.69
N LEU A 26 -7.75 -10.12 6.97
CA LEU A 26 -7.09 -8.96 6.40
C LEU A 26 -6.19 -9.44 5.26
N ALA A 27 -6.53 -9.07 4.03
CA ALA A 27 -5.84 -9.51 2.82
C ALA A 27 -4.71 -8.54 2.46
N VAL A 28 -3.54 -8.72 3.08
CA VAL A 28 -2.19 -8.30 2.63
C VAL A 28 -1.17 -9.24 3.24
N SER A 29 -0.40 -9.97 2.43
CA SER A 29 0.49 -10.99 2.98
C SER A 29 1.69 -10.42 3.77
N ARG A 30 2.17 -9.22 3.42
CA ARG A 30 3.34 -8.60 4.07
C ARG A 30 3.02 -7.85 5.37
N ASP A 31 1.77 -7.47 5.59
CA ASP A 31 1.41 -6.56 6.68
C ASP A 31 0.61 -7.35 7.74
N HIS A 32 0.98 -7.24 9.00
CA HIS A 32 0.27 -7.86 10.12
C HIS A 32 -0.79 -6.90 10.64
N CYS A 33 -2.00 -7.39 10.90
CA CYS A 33 -3.10 -6.61 11.48
C CYS A 33 -3.44 -5.30 10.73
N PHE A 34 -3.13 -5.27 9.43
CA PHE A 34 -3.36 -4.18 8.50
C PHE A 34 -3.69 -4.80 7.14
N GLY A 35 -4.84 -4.49 6.56
CA GLY A 35 -5.20 -5.14 5.29
C GLY A 35 -6.54 -4.75 4.69
N ASN A 36 -6.77 -5.15 3.44
CA ASN A 36 -8.12 -5.13 2.86
C ASN A 36 -9.02 -6.11 3.61
N VAL A 37 -10.26 -5.73 3.93
CA VAL A 37 -11.16 -6.64 4.66
C VAL A 37 -11.89 -7.56 3.69
N GLU A 38 -11.73 -8.87 3.91
CA GLU A 38 -12.57 -9.89 3.31
C GLU A 38 -13.34 -10.65 4.38
N MET A 39 -14.59 -10.97 4.08
CA MET A 39 -15.46 -11.71 4.99
C MET A 39 -16.02 -12.96 4.31
N PHE A 40 -15.91 -14.08 5.00
CA PHE A 40 -16.54 -15.32 4.64
C PHE A 40 -18.01 -15.27 5.08
N SER A 41 -18.90 -15.32 4.10
CA SER A 41 -20.34 -15.37 4.31
C SER A 41 -20.93 -16.29 3.24
N GLN A 42 -21.97 -17.07 3.53
CA GLN A 42 -22.65 -17.91 2.53
C GLN A 42 -21.68 -18.77 1.67
N GLY A 43 -20.68 -19.38 2.30
CA GLY A 43 -19.73 -20.29 1.63
C GLY A 43 -18.62 -19.63 0.79
N GLN A 44 -18.52 -18.29 0.77
CA GLN A 44 -17.55 -17.59 -0.08
C GLN A 44 -16.93 -16.38 0.61
N TRP A 45 -15.63 -16.17 0.39
CA TRP A 45 -14.91 -14.96 0.76
C TRP A 45 -15.29 -13.81 -0.17
N ARG A 46 -15.71 -12.68 0.40
CA ARG A 46 -16.11 -11.48 -0.35
C ARG A 46 -15.44 -10.23 0.22
N PRO A 47 -15.06 -9.25 -0.62
CA PRO A 47 -14.62 -7.94 -0.13
C PRO A 47 -15.79 -7.21 0.55
N VAL A 48 -15.46 -6.36 1.52
CA VAL A 48 -16.44 -5.53 2.24
C VAL A 48 -16.45 -4.11 1.68
N CYS A 49 -17.64 -3.54 1.47
CA CYS A 49 -17.78 -2.14 1.08
C CYS A 49 -17.22 -1.22 2.19
N LYS A 50 -16.51 -0.15 1.80
CA LYS A 50 -15.98 0.85 2.73
C LYS A 50 -17.08 1.46 3.59
N ASP A 51 -18.17 1.91 2.97
CA ASP A 51 -19.32 2.48 3.69
C ASP A 51 -19.95 1.51 4.70
N ALA A 52 -19.84 0.19 4.48
CA ALA A 52 -20.36 -0.80 5.41
C ALA A 52 -19.45 -0.95 6.64
N LEU A 53 -18.12 -0.88 6.43
CA LEU A 53 -17.14 -0.86 7.51
C LEU A 53 -17.21 0.44 8.31
N ASP A 54 -17.27 1.58 7.64
CA ASP A 54 -17.27 2.92 8.25
C ASP A 54 -18.49 3.13 9.17
N LYS A 55 -19.59 2.43 8.91
CA LYS A 55 -20.84 2.53 9.69
C LYS A 55 -20.92 1.60 10.89
N SER A 56 -19.96 0.69 11.10
CA SER A 56 -20.02 -0.25 12.23
C SER A 56 -18.68 -0.37 12.94
N ALA A 57 -18.51 0.43 14.00
CA ALA A 57 -17.34 0.37 14.87
C ALA A 57 -17.23 -0.97 15.62
N GLU A 58 -18.37 -1.55 15.99
CA GLU A 58 -18.46 -2.87 16.63
C GLU A 58 -17.96 -3.96 15.69
N ALA A 59 -18.30 -3.90 14.39
CA ALA A 59 -17.78 -4.84 13.42
C ALA A 59 -16.27 -4.71 13.26
N GLN A 60 -15.74 -3.49 13.19
CA GLN A 60 -14.30 -3.27 13.13
C GLN A 60 -13.60 -3.83 14.38
N ALA A 61 -14.16 -3.58 15.57
CA ALA A 61 -13.66 -4.11 16.82
C ALA A 61 -13.70 -5.65 16.87
N ALA A 62 -14.80 -6.24 16.40
CA ALA A 62 -14.96 -7.69 16.30
C ALA A 62 -13.92 -8.33 15.36
N ILE A 63 -13.68 -7.72 14.19
CA ILE A 63 -12.64 -8.19 13.24
C ILE A 63 -11.27 -8.17 13.90
N CYS A 64 -10.86 -7.04 14.50
CA CYS A 64 -9.55 -6.95 15.15
C CYS A 64 -9.41 -7.91 16.35
N THR A 65 -10.49 -8.09 17.12
CA THR A 65 -10.48 -8.99 18.28
C THR A 65 -10.37 -10.45 17.85
N GLU A 66 -11.19 -10.91 16.90
CA GLU A 66 -11.16 -12.31 16.44
C GLU A 66 -9.86 -12.68 15.71
N LEU A 67 -9.17 -11.70 15.13
CA LEU A 67 -7.86 -11.88 14.53
C LEU A 67 -6.69 -11.74 15.52
N ASN A 68 -6.96 -11.54 16.82
CA ASN A 68 -5.96 -11.26 17.85
C ASN A 68 -5.04 -10.08 17.50
N CYS A 69 -5.62 -9.02 16.94
CA CYS A 69 -4.94 -7.81 16.46
C CYS A 69 -5.13 -6.60 17.38
N GLY A 70 -5.64 -6.83 18.59
CA GLY A 70 -5.98 -5.77 19.53
C GLY A 70 -7.23 -4.98 19.11
N LYS A 71 -7.18 -3.64 19.21
CA LYS A 71 -8.34 -2.75 18.99
C LYS A 71 -8.39 -2.23 17.56
N SER A 72 -9.58 -1.91 17.05
CA SER A 72 -9.68 -1.13 15.80
C SER A 72 -9.10 0.27 15.99
N VAL A 73 -8.35 0.74 14.99
CA VAL A 73 -7.79 2.11 14.95
C VAL A 73 -8.50 2.95 13.90
N GLU A 74 -8.52 2.48 12.65
CA GLU A 74 -9.13 3.21 11.54
C GLU A 74 -9.54 2.27 10.40
N SER A 75 -10.58 2.66 9.66
CA SER A 75 -10.90 2.06 8.37
C SER A 75 -10.05 2.69 7.28
N LEU A 76 -9.67 1.88 6.30
CA LEU A 76 -8.77 2.27 5.21
C LEU A 76 -9.53 2.28 3.88
N ASP A 77 -9.02 3.04 2.93
CA ASP A 77 -9.37 2.80 1.52
C ASP A 77 -8.78 1.46 1.08
N PHE A 78 -9.52 0.74 0.22
CA PHE A 78 -8.99 -0.48 -0.38
C PHE A 78 -7.82 -0.17 -1.31
N PHE A 79 -6.84 -1.04 -1.28
CA PHE A 79 -5.62 -0.92 -2.08
C PHE A 79 -5.34 -2.23 -2.84
N GLY A 80 -4.54 -2.16 -3.90
CA GLY A 80 -4.25 -3.33 -4.73
C GLY A 80 -5.41 -3.73 -5.66
N PRO A 81 -5.28 -4.84 -6.40
CA PRO A 81 -6.28 -5.26 -7.37
C PRO A 81 -7.57 -5.71 -6.68
N LEU A 82 -8.71 -5.37 -7.28
CA LEU A 82 -10.00 -5.87 -6.82
C LEU A 82 -10.07 -7.39 -6.98
N SER A 83 -10.70 -8.06 -6.01
CA SER A 83 -11.04 -9.47 -6.13
C SER A 83 -11.85 -9.73 -7.41
N SER A 84 -11.64 -10.88 -8.05
CA SER A 84 -12.43 -11.32 -9.21
C SER A 84 -13.90 -11.61 -8.85
N VAL A 85 -14.21 -11.67 -7.55
CA VAL A 85 -15.56 -11.86 -7.02
C VAL A 85 -16.41 -10.62 -7.26
N LYS A 86 -17.55 -10.80 -7.95
CA LYS A 86 -18.50 -9.72 -8.28
C LYS A 86 -19.51 -9.38 -7.17
N GLN A 87 -19.46 -10.13 -6.07
CA GLN A 87 -20.35 -9.96 -4.92
C GLN A 87 -19.59 -9.40 -3.72
N PHE A 88 -20.24 -8.51 -2.98
CA PHE A 88 -19.61 -7.75 -1.90
C PHE A 88 -20.51 -7.70 -0.69
N VAL A 89 -19.92 -7.61 0.50
CA VAL A 89 -20.70 -7.33 1.70
C VAL A 89 -21.00 -5.83 1.72
N SER A 90 -22.27 -5.49 1.49
CA SER A 90 -22.77 -4.12 1.34
C SER A 90 -23.36 -3.55 2.63
N LYS A 91 -23.72 -4.40 3.59
CA LYS A 91 -24.08 -4.01 4.95
C LYS A 91 -23.46 -4.99 5.94
N LEU A 92 -22.96 -4.46 7.04
CA LEU A 92 -22.41 -5.20 8.15
C LEU A 92 -22.91 -4.51 9.43
N SER A 93 -23.68 -5.25 10.23
CA SER A 93 -24.33 -4.72 11.43
C SER A 93 -24.10 -5.67 12.59
N CYS A 94 -23.49 -5.17 13.65
CA CYS A 94 -23.22 -5.91 14.88
C CYS A 94 -23.95 -5.23 16.05
N PRO A 95 -24.40 -5.99 17.06
CA PRO A 95 -24.98 -5.42 18.27
C PRO A 95 -24.00 -4.50 18.98
N THR A 96 -24.51 -3.43 19.60
CA THR A 96 -23.70 -2.49 20.39
C THR A 96 -22.92 -3.21 21.47
N GLY A 97 -21.61 -2.93 21.56
CA GLY A 97 -20.71 -3.57 22.52
C GLY A 97 -20.28 -4.99 22.13
N SER A 98 -20.71 -5.51 20.98
CA SER A 98 -20.21 -6.79 20.48
C SER A 98 -18.76 -6.69 20.04
N ASN A 99 -17.98 -7.70 20.40
CA ASN A 99 -16.61 -7.93 19.95
C ASN A 99 -16.47 -9.26 19.18
N SER A 100 -17.58 -9.83 18.69
CA SER A 100 -17.56 -11.06 17.90
C SER A 100 -18.49 -11.00 16.69
N LEU A 101 -17.96 -11.45 15.56
CA LEU A 101 -18.65 -11.59 14.28
C LEU A 101 -19.80 -12.59 14.34
N ALA A 102 -19.80 -13.52 15.29
CA ALA A 102 -20.87 -14.50 15.47
C ALA A 102 -22.25 -13.83 15.71
N SER A 103 -22.26 -12.64 16.28
CA SER A 103 -23.48 -11.85 16.55
C SER A 103 -23.86 -10.89 15.43
N CYS A 104 -23.03 -10.77 14.40
CA CYS A 104 -23.20 -9.80 13.34
C CYS A 104 -24.08 -10.35 12.21
N THR A 105 -24.67 -9.43 11.45
CA THR A 105 -25.48 -9.71 10.27
C THR A 105 -24.88 -9.02 9.05
N THR A 106 -24.99 -9.67 7.90
CA THR A 106 -24.39 -9.20 6.65
C THR A 106 -25.39 -9.22 5.52
N THR A 107 -25.37 -8.21 4.65
CA THR A 107 -26.08 -8.22 3.37
C THR A 107 -25.07 -8.27 2.23
N VAL A 108 -25.32 -9.13 1.24
CA VAL A 108 -24.49 -9.26 0.03
C VAL A 108 -25.16 -8.51 -1.13
N SER A 109 -24.37 -7.85 -1.97
CA SER A 109 -24.84 -7.18 -3.18
C SER A 109 -23.83 -7.32 -4.32
N GLU A 110 -24.33 -7.27 -5.55
CA GLU A 110 -23.54 -7.16 -6.78
C GLU A 110 -23.32 -5.70 -7.22
N LYS A 111 -24.00 -4.75 -6.56
CA LYS A 111 -23.81 -3.33 -6.85
C LYS A 111 -22.39 -2.93 -6.46
N SER A 112 -21.67 -2.36 -7.42
CA SER A 112 -20.33 -1.83 -7.17
C SER A 112 -20.36 -0.78 -6.06
N CYS A 113 -19.33 -0.81 -5.23
CA CYS A 113 -19.10 0.11 -4.12
C CYS A 113 -17.58 0.20 -3.91
N PRO A 114 -17.06 1.31 -3.38
CA PRO A 114 -15.69 1.37 -2.85
C PRO A 114 -15.52 0.27 -1.79
N LYS A 115 -14.40 -0.45 -1.83
CA LYS A 115 -14.07 -1.45 -0.81
C LYS A 115 -13.23 -0.78 0.28
N GLY A 116 -13.19 -1.40 1.46
CA GLY A 116 -12.39 -0.89 2.58
C GLY A 116 -11.39 -1.90 3.11
N GLY A 117 -10.35 -1.35 3.72
CA GLY A 117 -9.43 -2.07 4.59
C GLY A 117 -9.62 -1.68 6.05
N LEU A 118 -8.81 -2.29 6.92
CA LEU A 118 -8.82 -2.03 8.35
C LEU A 118 -7.39 -2.04 8.89
N LYS A 119 -7.12 -1.12 9.83
CA LYS A 119 -5.91 -1.08 10.64
C LYS A 119 -6.30 -1.29 12.10
N CYS A 120 -5.69 -2.31 12.72
CA CYS A 120 -5.84 -2.58 14.14
C CYS A 120 -4.64 -2.05 14.94
N SER A 121 -4.68 -2.10 16.27
CA SER A 121 -3.65 -1.52 17.13
C SER A 121 -2.30 -2.22 17.03
N ASP A 122 -2.33 -3.54 16.79
CA ASP A 122 -1.12 -4.37 16.78
C ASP A 122 -0.53 -4.49 15.37
N TRP A 123 -0.84 -3.52 14.51
CA TRP A 123 -0.34 -3.49 13.15
C TRP A 123 1.18 -3.43 13.11
N LYS A 124 1.76 -4.22 12.19
CA LYS A 124 3.18 -4.22 11.90
C LYS A 124 3.40 -4.43 10.42
N ARG A 125 4.51 -3.90 9.91
CA ARG A 125 4.82 -3.97 8.47
C ARG A 125 6.30 -4.15 8.25
N LEU A 126 6.65 -5.11 7.39
CA LEU A 126 8.02 -5.29 6.93
C LEU A 126 8.26 -4.50 5.64
N VAL A 127 9.36 -3.75 5.58
CA VAL A 127 9.75 -2.96 4.41
C VAL A 127 11.24 -3.16 4.14
N LEU A 128 11.61 -3.27 2.87
CA LEU A 128 13.02 -3.27 2.46
C LEU A 128 13.52 -1.84 2.29
N LYS A 129 14.67 -1.50 2.84
CA LYS A 129 15.31 -0.20 2.63
C LYS A 129 16.67 -0.43 2.00
N SER A 130 16.76 -0.07 0.73
CA SER A 130 18.00 -0.05 -0.02
C SER A 130 18.79 1.24 0.23
N LYS A 131 20.09 1.19 -0.07
CA LYS A 131 20.93 2.39 -0.22
C LYS A 131 20.41 3.22 -1.41
N GLU A 132 20.82 4.49 -1.50
CA GLU A 132 20.41 5.38 -2.61
C GLU A 132 20.64 4.73 -3.97
N GLY A 133 19.63 4.77 -4.84
CA GLY A 133 19.64 4.13 -6.16
C GLY A 133 19.46 2.61 -6.17
N GLY A 134 19.25 1.96 -5.02
CA GLY A 134 18.97 0.52 -4.95
C GLY A 134 17.53 0.14 -5.34
N ARG A 135 17.27 -1.16 -5.51
CA ARG A 135 16.01 -1.69 -6.06
C ARG A 135 14.90 -1.84 -5.00
N ALA A 136 13.64 -1.95 -5.44
CA ALA A 136 12.50 -2.09 -4.53
C ALA A 136 12.47 -3.43 -3.78
N CYS A 137 13.03 -4.47 -4.41
CA CYS A 137 13.05 -5.85 -3.95
C CYS A 137 14.40 -6.30 -3.37
N GLU A 138 15.21 -5.36 -2.91
CA GLU A 138 16.41 -5.61 -2.11
C GLU A 138 16.54 -4.57 -1.00
N GLY A 139 17.22 -4.92 0.08
CA GLY A 139 17.53 -3.96 1.14
C GLY A 139 17.55 -4.54 2.54
N MET A 140 17.85 -3.66 3.50
CA MET A 140 17.68 -3.92 4.92
C MET A 140 16.21 -4.12 5.27
N VAL A 141 15.91 -5.10 6.10
CA VAL A 141 14.54 -5.38 6.53
C VAL A 141 14.22 -4.54 7.78
N PHE A 142 13.24 -3.65 7.64
CA PHE A 142 12.73 -2.81 8.73
C PHE A 142 11.32 -3.22 9.11
N MET A 143 11.02 -3.14 10.40
CA MET A 143 9.67 -3.27 10.94
C MET A 143 9.15 -1.88 11.33
N TYR A 144 8.01 -1.52 10.73
CA TYR A 144 7.24 -0.31 11.03
C TYR A 144 6.02 -0.68 11.90
N SER A 145 5.77 0.13 12.92
CA SER A 145 4.65 -0.03 13.87
C SER A 145 4.34 1.32 14.51
N LYS A 146 3.60 1.37 15.61
CA LYS A 146 3.35 2.64 16.32
C LYS A 146 4.64 3.34 16.79
N ASP A 147 5.68 2.58 17.12
CA ASP A 147 6.94 3.07 17.70
C ASP A 147 8.10 3.07 16.67
N ASP A 148 7.83 3.60 15.47
CA ASP A 148 8.69 3.59 14.28
C ASP A 148 10.19 3.93 14.49
N PRO A 149 11.06 3.55 13.53
CA PRO A 149 11.21 2.24 12.91
C PRO A 149 12.23 1.36 13.68
N LYS A 150 12.10 0.03 13.59
CA LYS A 150 13.07 -0.94 14.15
C LYS A 150 13.70 -1.80 13.07
N VAL A 151 14.89 -2.33 13.32
CA VAL A 151 15.61 -3.17 12.35
C VAL A 151 15.39 -4.64 12.66
N VAL A 152 15.08 -5.44 11.63
CA VAL A 152 14.87 -6.88 11.81
C VAL A 152 16.20 -7.59 11.98
N SER A 153 16.27 -8.48 12.98
CA SER A 153 17.43 -9.33 13.21
C SER A 153 17.55 -10.45 12.19
N SER A 154 18.78 -10.82 11.84
CA SER A 154 19.06 -12.05 11.06
C SER A 154 18.74 -13.34 11.83
N GLN A 155 18.40 -13.26 13.12
CA GLN A 155 18.13 -14.42 13.97
C GLN A 155 17.00 -15.30 13.45
N GLY A 156 17.36 -16.52 13.06
CA GLY A 156 16.43 -17.57 12.61
C GLY A 156 16.11 -17.52 11.12
N TRP A 157 16.64 -16.54 10.38
CA TRP A 157 16.40 -16.42 8.95
C TRP A 157 17.22 -17.44 8.16
N THR A 158 16.51 -18.18 7.31
CA THR A 158 17.07 -19.10 6.33
C THR A 158 16.52 -18.76 4.94
N GLN A 159 16.78 -19.62 3.96
CA GLN A 159 16.15 -19.52 2.64
C GLN A 159 14.61 -19.61 2.74
N GLU A 160 14.05 -20.35 3.69
CA GLU A 160 12.59 -20.53 3.82
C GLU A 160 11.90 -19.22 4.19
N GLU A 161 12.37 -18.52 5.24
CA GLU A 161 11.85 -17.22 5.65
C GLU A 161 12.07 -16.17 4.57
N GLY A 162 13.26 -16.18 3.96
CA GLY A 162 13.59 -15.29 2.84
C GLY A 162 12.64 -15.48 1.66
N GLN A 163 12.35 -16.73 1.28
CA GLN A 163 11.40 -17.06 0.21
C GLN A 163 9.98 -16.63 0.56
N ARG A 164 9.54 -16.87 1.80
CA ARG A 164 8.21 -16.45 2.28
C ARG A 164 8.06 -14.93 2.24
N LEU A 165 9.06 -14.18 2.74
CA LEU A 165 9.03 -12.72 2.71
C LEU A 165 9.10 -12.17 1.27
N CYS A 166 9.94 -12.73 0.38
CA CYS A 166 9.98 -12.31 -1.03
C CYS A 166 8.62 -12.51 -1.73
N GLN A 167 7.91 -13.60 -1.44
CA GLN A 167 6.56 -13.85 -1.95
C GLN A 167 5.55 -12.85 -1.38
N ASP A 168 5.60 -12.57 -0.07
CA ASP A 168 4.68 -11.62 0.57
C ASP A 168 4.91 -10.18 0.11
N LEU A 169 6.17 -9.85 -0.19
CA LEU A 169 6.56 -8.61 -0.84
C LEU A 169 6.11 -8.55 -2.30
N GLY A 170 5.78 -9.67 -2.94
CA GLY A 170 5.51 -9.76 -4.38
C GLY A 170 6.75 -9.53 -5.25
N CYS A 171 7.92 -9.93 -4.77
CA CYS A 171 9.24 -9.75 -5.40
C CYS A 171 9.78 -11.03 -6.07
N GLY A 172 8.91 -12.01 -6.31
CA GLY A 172 9.29 -13.29 -6.89
C GLY A 172 10.04 -14.19 -5.89
N SER A 173 11.08 -14.87 -6.39
CA SER A 173 11.85 -15.84 -5.62
C SER A 173 12.94 -15.20 -4.77
N TYR A 174 13.30 -15.87 -3.68
CA TYR A 174 14.49 -15.57 -2.90
C TYR A 174 15.76 -15.73 -3.73
N GLN A 175 16.73 -14.84 -3.52
CA GLN A 175 18.07 -14.94 -4.10
C GLN A 175 19.12 -15.16 -3.02
N ASN A 176 19.21 -14.23 -2.07
CA ASN A 176 20.21 -14.28 -1.02
C ASN A 176 19.78 -13.46 0.21
N HIS A 177 20.40 -13.72 1.35
CA HIS A 177 20.39 -12.81 2.49
C HIS A 177 21.80 -12.67 3.06
N SER A 178 22.06 -11.57 3.75
CA SER A 178 23.33 -11.35 4.44
C SER A 178 23.12 -10.65 5.77
N GLU A 179 24.10 -10.78 6.65
CA GLU A 179 24.13 -10.12 7.95
C GLU A 179 25.01 -8.86 7.85
N GLU A 180 24.52 -7.73 8.35
CA GLU A 180 25.34 -6.53 8.52
C GLU A 180 25.46 -6.11 9.99
N GLU A 181 26.56 -5.42 10.30
CA GLU A 181 26.78 -4.85 11.64
C GLU A 181 25.67 -3.86 12.02
N PRO A 182 25.26 -3.77 13.29
CA PRO A 182 24.25 -2.81 13.77
C PRO A 182 24.61 -1.34 13.47
N ASP A 183 23.58 -0.50 13.34
CA ASP A 183 23.69 0.94 13.07
C ASP A 183 23.12 1.82 14.19
N GLY A 184 23.03 1.28 15.41
CA GLY A 184 22.49 1.96 16.58
C GLY A 184 20.97 1.95 16.69
N LEU A 185 20.26 1.40 15.70
CA LEU A 185 18.83 1.15 15.79
C LEU A 185 18.52 -0.08 16.65
N THR A 186 17.32 -0.08 17.23
CA THR A 186 16.86 -1.20 18.06
C THR A 186 16.56 -2.42 17.20
N MET A 187 17.21 -3.54 17.51
CA MET A 187 16.95 -4.83 16.88
C MET A 187 15.59 -5.37 17.30
N TRP A 188 14.89 -6.00 16.36
CA TRP A 188 13.54 -6.49 16.57
C TRP A 188 13.30 -7.80 15.83
N GLY A 189 12.53 -8.68 16.48
CA GLY A 189 11.95 -9.84 15.85
C GLY A 189 12.93 -11.00 15.62
N THR A 190 12.40 -12.21 15.71
CA THR A 190 13.03 -13.43 15.19
C THR A 190 11.98 -14.24 14.45
N PHE A 191 12.37 -14.79 13.30
CA PHE A 191 11.50 -15.53 12.40
C PHE A 191 12.09 -16.91 12.17
N ASN A 192 11.24 -17.92 12.19
CA ASN A 192 11.60 -19.30 11.89
C ASN A 192 10.32 -20.07 11.51
N CYS A 193 10.18 -20.46 10.26
CA CYS A 193 9.06 -21.19 9.69
C CYS A 193 9.13 -22.70 9.97
N SER A 194 10.23 -23.22 10.52
CA SER A 194 10.37 -24.64 10.85
C SER A 194 9.23 -25.10 11.76
N GLY A 195 8.52 -26.14 11.34
CA GLY A 195 7.37 -26.69 12.06
C GLY A 195 6.04 -25.96 11.85
N VAL A 196 5.99 -24.94 10.99
CA VAL A 196 4.72 -24.37 10.48
C VAL A 196 4.40 -25.05 9.15
N ASP A 197 3.30 -25.80 9.08
CA ASP A 197 2.87 -26.42 7.82
C ASP A 197 2.37 -25.34 6.86
N LYS A 198 3.13 -25.09 5.79
CA LYS A 198 2.81 -24.15 4.69
C LYS A 198 2.34 -22.77 5.18
N PRO A 199 3.24 -21.96 5.78
CA PRO A 199 2.88 -20.64 6.28
C PRO A 199 2.26 -19.77 5.18
N GLY A 200 1.08 -19.21 5.47
CA GLY A 200 0.36 -18.34 4.55
C GLY A 200 1.07 -17.01 4.30
N ASN A 201 1.83 -16.56 5.30
CA ASN A 201 2.66 -15.34 5.28
C ASN A 201 3.81 -15.46 6.31
N ILE A 202 4.76 -14.52 6.25
CA ILE A 202 5.95 -14.48 7.10
C ILE A 202 5.63 -14.29 8.59
N TRP A 203 4.51 -13.66 8.94
CA TRP A 203 4.13 -13.42 10.33
C TRP A 203 3.75 -14.69 11.06
N GLU A 204 3.28 -15.72 10.36
CA GLU A 204 3.06 -17.06 10.93
C GLU A 204 4.38 -17.73 11.36
N CYS A 205 5.52 -17.25 10.86
CA CYS A 205 6.85 -17.71 11.24
C CYS A 205 7.48 -16.89 12.37
N MET A 206 6.86 -15.80 12.83
CA MET A 206 7.40 -14.98 13.91
C MET A 206 7.41 -15.75 15.23
N ARG A 207 8.54 -15.75 15.94
CA ARG A 207 8.72 -16.49 17.21
C ARG A 207 8.78 -15.60 18.44
N SER A 208 9.40 -14.44 18.31
CA SER A 208 9.52 -13.46 19.39
C SER A 208 9.74 -12.08 18.80
N GLU A 209 9.25 -11.05 19.48
CA GLU A 209 9.55 -9.65 19.16
C GLU A 209 10.93 -9.21 19.68
N GLN A 210 11.49 -9.95 20.64
CA GLN A 210 12.79 -9.69 21.24
C GLN A 210 13.87 -10.48 20.52
N ALA A 211 14.76 -9.76 19.84
CA ALA A 211 15.94 -10.34 19.21
C ALA A 211 17.10 -10.39 20.21
N THR A 212 17.88 -11.48 20.17
CA THR A 212 19.11 -11.65 20.94
C THR A 212 20.36 -11.47 20.09
N VAL A 213 20.26 -11.75 18.79
CA VAL A 213 21.35 -11.53 17.84
C VAL A 213 21.32 -10.09 17.35
N ASN A 214 22.45 -9.40 17.55
CA ASN A 214 22.65 -8.03 17.14
C ASN A 214 23.31 -7.95 15.75
N LYS A 215 22.59 -8.43 14.74
CA LYS A 215 22.97 -8.38 13.32
C LYS A 215 21.75 -8.01 12.48
N ARG A 216 21.93 -7.07 11.56
CA ARG A 216 20.86 -6.59 10.68
C ARG A 216 20.68 -7.53 9.51
N LEU A 217 19.43 -7.84 9.18
CA LEU A 217 19.10 -8.65 8.03
C LEU A 217 19.03 -7.80 6.76
N TYR A 218 19.86 -8.14 5.77
CA TYR A 218 19.75 -7.66 4.40
C TYR A 218 19.18 -8.78 3.51
N LEU A 219 18.13 -8.48 2.75
CA LEU A 219 17.43 -9.45 1.89
C LEU A 219 17.51 -9.05 0.42
N GLN A 220 17.72 -10.03 -0.46
CA GLN A 220 17.67 -9.87 -1.91
C GLN A 220 16.68 -10.87 -2.52
N CYS A 221 15.72 -10.35 -3.28
CA CYS A 221 14.80 -11.13 -4.09
C CYS A 221 15.15 -11.00 -5.58
N GLN A 222 14.57 -11.88 -6.41
CA GLN A 222 14.91 -12.03 -7.82
C GLN A 222 14.44 -10.87 -8.68
N GLU A 223 13.18 -10.47 -8.53
CA GLU A 223 12.51 -9.57 -9.47
C GLU A 223 12.33 -8.21 -8.82
N ASP A 224 12.74 -7.15 -9.53
CA ASP A 224 12.28 -5.81 -9.18
C ASP A 224 10.88 -5.60 -9.75
N LYS A 225 10.00 -4.97 -8.99
CA LYS A 225 8.57 -4.95 -9.32
C LYS A 225 8.22 -4.13 -10.55
N PHE A 226 8.84 -2.96 -10.68
CA PHE A 226 8.57 -2.02 -11.77
C PHE A 226 9.82 -1.21 -12.07
N LYS A 227 10.11 -0.98 -13.36
CA LYS A 227 11.04 0.06 -13.77
C LYS A 227 10.35 1.42 -13.72
N VAL A 228 10.81 2.28 -12.81
CA VAL A 228 10.34 3.66 -12.70
C VAL A 228 11.10 4.54 -13.69
N SER A 229 10.38 5.35 -14.47
CA SER A 229 10.96 6.33 -15.37
C SER A 229 10.07 7.55 -15.56
N LEU A 230 10.66 8.65 -16.00
CA LEU A 230 9.96 9.85 -16.45
C LEU A 230 9.98 9.93 -17.98
N SER A 231 8.95 10.52 -18.58
CA SER A 231 8.84 10.63 -20.04
C SER A 231 9.92 11.51 -20.68
N GLU A 232 10.46 12.49 -19.94
CA GLU A 232 11.42 13.48 -20.44
C GLU A 232 12.60 13.69 -19.47
N GLY A 233 13.49 12.71 -19.36
CA GLY A 233 14.68 12.83 -18.51
C GLY A 233 14.31 12.96 -17.03
N CYS A 234 14.48 14.16 -16.46
CA CYS A 234 14.15 14.45 -15.05
C CYS A 234 12.79 15.16 -14.87
N ARG A 235 11.92 15.13 -15.89
CA ARG A 235 10.57 15.68 -15.83
C ARG A 235 9.56 14.89 -16.66
N GLY A 236 8.29 15.23 -16.49
CA GLY A 236 7.19 14.74 -17.31
C GLY A 236 6.39 13.62 -16.65
N GLN A 237 5.69 12.83 -17.47
CA GLN A 237 4.78 11.79 -16.98
C GLN A 237 5.54 10.67 -16.27
N VAL A 238 5.01 10.23 -15.12
CA VAL A 238 5.53 9.07 -14.39
C VAL A 238 5.07 7.79 -15.06
N LEU A 239 6.04 6.90 -15.31
CA LEU A 239 5.84 5.61 -15.97
C LEU A 239 6.37 4.48 -15.08
N LEU A 240 5.55 3.46 -14.86
CA LEU A 240 5.94 2.17 -14.27
C LEU A 240 5.88 1.10 -15.36
N ASP A 241 7.03 0.57 -15.77
CA ASP A 241 7.13 -0.34 -16.93
C ASP A 241 6.41 0.19 -18.18
N LYS A 242 6.60 1.49 -18.45
CA LYS A 242 5.98 2.23 -19.57
C LYS A 242 4.46 2.43 -19.44
N GLN A 243 3.82 1.99 -18.36
CA GLN A 243 2.42 2.27 -18.07
C GLN A 243 2.28 3.58 -17.31
N LYS A 244 1.24 4.35 -17.66
CA LYS A 244 0.95 5.67 -17.08
C LYS A 244 0.39 5.55 -15.67
N VAL A 245 0.66 6.54 -14.82
CA VAL A 245 0.17 6.58 -13.43
C VAL A 245 -0.95 7.61 -13.27
N CYS A 246 -2.00 7.23 -12.55
CA CYS A 246 -3.13 8.09 -12.21
C CYS A 246 -2.81 8.99 -11.02
N SER A 247 -3.16 10.28 -11.08
CA SER A 247 -2.93 11.23 -9.97
C SER A 247 -3.83 11.00 -8.75
N ARG A 248 -4.82 10.11 -8.85
CA ARG A 248 -5.70 9.77 -7.73
C ARG A 248 -4.87 9.10 -6.61
N HIS A 249 -4.89 9.69 -5.41
CA HIS A 249 -4.11 9.28 -4.23
C HIS A 249 -2.59 9.53 -4.32
N TRP A 250 -2.11 10.18 -5.37
CA TRP A 250 -0.70 10.53 -5.50
C TRP A 250 -0.33 11.65 -4.52
N LYS A 251 0.74 11.48 -3.76
CA LYS A 251 1.19 12.44 -2.75
C LYS A 251 2.53 13.10 -3.15
N PRO A 252 2.86 14.29 -2.63
CA PRO A 252 4.15 14.93 -2.92
C PRO A 252 5.37 14.07 -2.58
N GLU A 253 5.28 13.24 -1.53
CA GLU A 253 6.35 12.31 -1.13
C GLU A 253 6.58 11.22 -2.18
N ASP A 254 5.56 10.86 -2.96
CA ASP A 254 5.68 9.89 -4.05
C ASP A 254 6.43 10.50 -5.23
N SER A 255 6.19 11.79 -5.53
CA SER A 255 7.00 12.54 -6.50
C SER A 255 8.48 12.61 -6.08
N HIS A 256 8.74 12.85 -4.79
CA HIS A 256 10.10 12.86 -4.26
C HIS A 256 10.78 11.49 -4.42
N ARG A 257 10.07 10.40 -4.09
CA ARG A 257 10.56 9.02 -4.32
C ARG A 257 10.92 8.80 -5.79
N VAL A 258 10.08 9.20 -6.74
CA VAL A 258 10.39 9.06 -8.18
C VAL A 258 11.69 9.78 -8.54
N CYS A 259 11.85 11.04 -8.12
CA CYS A 259 13.06 11.81 -8.45
C CYS A 259 14.33 11.22 -7.86
N MET A 260 14.26 10.70 -6.63
CA MET A 260 15.39 10.01 -6.00
C MET A 260 15.72 8.70 -6.73
N GLN A 261 14.70 7.92 -7.13
CA GLN A 261 14.89 6.65 -7.86
C GLN A 261 15.47 6.85 -9.27
N THR A 262 15.17 7.97 -9.93
CA THR A 262 15.67 8.26 -11.27
C THR A 262 16.99 9.04 -11.27
N ASN A 263 17.65 9.20 -10.11
CA ASN A 263 18.85 10.02 -9.93
C ASN A 263 18.67 11.48 -10.41
N CYS A 264 17.46 12.01 -10.23
CA CYS A 264 17.07 13.36 -10.60
C CYS A 264 17.00 14.32 -9.39
N ASN A 265 17.58 13.90 -8.24
CA ASN A 265 17.62 14.64 -6.98
C ASN A 265 16.21 14.85 -6.39
N ASN A 266 15.95 15.94 -5.69
CA ASN A 266 14.65 16.19 -5.06
C ASN A 266 13.55 16.52 -6.07
N SER A 267 12.31 16.20 -5.71
CA SER A 267 11.14 16.77 -6.38
C SER A 267 10.96 18.23 -6.04
N PHE A 268 10.39 18.98 -6.99
CA PHE A 268 9.89 20.32 -6.75
C PHE A 268 8.39 20.23 -6.43
N ILE A 269 7.96 20.80 -5.30
CA ILE A 269 6.53 20.87 -4.93
C ILE A 269 6.05 22.25 -5.35
N GLU A 270 5.07 22.32 -6.24
CA GLU A 270 4.40 23.57 -6.57
C GLU A 270 2.89 23.38 -6.60
N ASP A 271 2.17 24.46 -6.28
CA ASP A 271 0.73 24.47 -6.21
C ASP A 271 0.12 24.08 -7.55
N LYS A 272 -0.88 23.19 -7.47
CA LYS A 272 -1.59 22.58 -8.58
C LYS A 272 -1.93 23.60 -9.67
N GLU A 273 -1.20 23.60 -10.78
CA GLU A 273 -1.77 24.14 -12.00
C GLU A 273 -2.91 23.23 -12.46
N THR A 274 -3.99 23.91 -12.85
CA THR A 274 -5.28 23.40 -13.31
C THR A 274 -5.14 22.35 -14.42
N GLU A 275 -5.06 21.06 -14.05
CA GLU A 275 -4.97 20.00 -15.04
C GLU A 275 -6.34 19.41 -15.43
N LYS A 276 -6.59 19.47 -16.74
CA LYS A 276 -7.71 18.91 -17.49
C LYS A 276 -7.97 17.44 -17.09
N LYS A 277 -9.25 17.08 -16.92
CA LYS A 277 -9.68 15.68 -16.75
C LYS A 277 -9.04 14.79 -17.81
N ALA A 278 -8.39 13.70 -17.39
CA ALA A 278 -7.93 12.69 -18.33
C ALA A 278 -9.14 11.97 -18.94
N ALA A 279 -9.00 11.61 -20.21
CA ALA A 279 -10.00 10.92 -21.00
C ALA A 279 -10.03 9.42 -20.66
N GLY A 280 -10.60 9.04 -19.51
CA GLY A 280 -10.99 7.66 -19.18
C GLY A 280 -9.99 6.58 -19.60
N VAL A 281 -8.70 6.80 -19.35
CA VAL A 281 -7.61 5.92 -19.80
C VAL A 281 -7.29 4.90 -18.71
N THR A 282 -6.96 3.68 -19.11
CA THR A 282 -6.40 2.68 -18.19
C THR A 282 -5.03 3.15 -17.72
N ALA A 283 -4.88 3.30 -16.40
CA ALA A 283 -3.64 3.73 -15.76
C ALA A 283 -3.42 2.98 -14.45
N LEU A 284 -2.19 3.04 -13.96
CA LEU A 284 -1.81 2.47 -12.68
C LEU A 284 -2.16 3.43 -11.55
N HIS A 285 -2.82 2.92 -10.53
CA HIS A 285 -3.09 3.61 -9.28
C HIS A 285 -2.06 3.15 -8.26
N VAL A 286 -1.27 4.09 -7.76
CA VAL A 286 -0.21 3.83 -6.78
C VAL A 286 -0.66 4.37 -5.43
N ASN A 287 -0.58 3.53 -4.40
CA ASN A 287 -0.92 3.91 -3.02
C ASN A 287 0.23 3.52 -2.09
N CYS A 288 0.95 4.54 -1.61
CA CYS A 288 2.01 4.40 -0.63
C CYS A 288 1.52 4.79 0.77
N LEU A 289 1.90 3.99 1.76
CA LEU A 289 1.60 4.26 3.17
C LEU A 289 2.58 5.27 3.80
N GLY A 290 3.72 5.52 3.16
CA GLY A 290 4.77 6.44 3.60
C GLY A 290 6.02 5.73 4.11
N SER A 291 5.87 4.50 4.63
CA SER A 291 6.98 3.65 5.09
C SER A 291 7.88 3.14 3.95
N GLU A 292 7.40 3.15 2.70
CA GLU A 292 8.11 2.65 1.53
C GLU A 292 9.31 3.53 1.17
N GLY A 293 10.46 2.92 0.86
CA GLY A 293 11.64 3.63 0.35
C GLY A 293 11.63 3.80 -1.16
N GLN A 294 10.92 2.92 -1.88
CA GLN A 294 10.94 2.82 -3.34
C GLN A 294 9.48 2.70 -3.84
N LEU A 295 9.14 3.32 -4.97
CA LEU A 295 7.76 3.33 -5.47
C LEU A 295 7.24 1.92 -5.78
N GLY A 296 8.12 1.01 -6.21
CA GLY A 296 7.76 -0.39 -6.45
C GLY A 296 7.31 -1.14 -5.19
N GLN A 297 7.59 -0.64 -3.99
CA GLN A 297 7.15 -1.26 -2.72
C GLN A 297 5.72 -0.89 -2.34
N CYS A 298 5.19 0.16 -2.97
CA CYS A 298 3.82 0.60 -2.80
C CYS A 298 2.85 -0.37 -3.45
N MET A 299 1.59 -0.26 -3.08
CA MET A 299 0.54 -1.06 -3.68
C MET A 299 0.16 -0.44 -5.02
N VAL A 300 0.12 -1.26 -6.07
CA VAL A 300 -0.19 -0.83 -7.43
C VAL A 300 -1.38 -1.63 -7.94
N SER A 301 -2.36 -0.94 -8.53
CA SER A 301 -3.50 -1.56 -9.19
C SER A 301 -3.75 -0.91 -10.56
N SER A 302 -4.37 -1.64 -11.48
CA SER A 302 -4.72 -1.13 -12.80
C SER A 302 -6.22 -0.88 -12.88
N ALA A 303 -6.63 0.33 -13.23
CA ALA A 303 -8.03 0.71 -13.40
C ALA A 303 -8.18 1.91 -14.34
N THR A 304 -9.41 2.26 -14.68
CA THR A 304 -9.71 3.48 -15.43
C THR A 304 -9.44 4.71 -14.57
N CYS A 305 -8.63 5.63 -15.07
CA CYS A 305 -8.30 6.88 -14.41
C CYS A 305 -9.13 8.03 -14.98
N GLU A 306 -9.96 8.62 -14.10
CA GLU A 306 -10.77 9.82 -14.39
C GLU A 306 -10.07 11.13 -13.97
N ASN A 307 -8.93 10.99 -13.27
CA ASN A 307 -8.09 12.11 -12.82
C ASN A 307 -6.96 12.35 -13.85
N PRO A 308 -6.28 13.51 -13.81
CA PRO A 308 -5.08 13.71 -14.62
C PRO A 308 -4.03 12.61 -14.40
N LEU A 309 -3.15 12.44 -15.37
CA LEU A 309 -1.99 11.54 -15.20
C LEU A 309 -0.94 12.26 -14.37
N VAL A 310 -0.17 11.51 -13.59
CA VAL A 310 0.91 12.09 -12.77
C VAL A 310 2.01 12.62 -13.67
N SER A 311 2.33 13.91 -13.53
CA SER A 311 3.54 14.54 -14.03
C SER A 311 4.41 14.98 -12.85
N VAL A 312 5.71 14.72 -12.92
CA VAL A 312 6.68 15.08 -11.89
C VAL A 312 7.77 15.94 -12.51
N PHE A 313 8.20 16.97 -11.79
CA PHE A 313 9.34 17.81 -12.14
C PHE A 313 10.38 17.73 -11.03
N CYS A 314 11.59 17.27 -11.36
CA CYS A 314 12.68 17.11 -10.42
C CYS A 314 13.71 18.25 -10.59
N ILE A 315 14.49 18.55 -9.55
CA ILE A 315 15.56 19.57 -9.62
C ILE A 315 16.56 19.26 -10.74
N GLY A 316 16.86 17.98 -10.98
CA GLY A 316 17.73 17.56 -12.08
C GLY A 316 17.24 17.95 -13.49
N ALA A 317 15.99 18.39 -13.64
CA ALA A 317 15.48 18.91 -14.92
C ALA A 317 15.88 20.37 -15.17
N ILE A 318 16.26 21.12 -14.13
CA ILE A 318 16.66 22.52 -14.25
C ILE A 318 17.98 22.58 -15.01
N LYS A 319 17.95 23.23 -16.17
CA LYS A 319 19.14 23.50 -16.97
C LYS A 319 19.38 25.00 -16.99
N PHE A 320 20.64 25.37 -16.88
CA PHE A 320 21.10 26.75 -17.05
C PHE A 320 21.83 26.86 -18.37
N ASN A 321 21.58 27.96 -19.07
CA ASN A 321 22.32 28.34 -20.26
C ASN A 321 22.73 29.80 -20.16
N THR A 322 23.79 30.16 -20.85
CA THR A 322 24.24 31.53 -20.98
C THR A 322 24.16 31.93 -22.44
N THR A 323 23.78 33.18 -22.71
CA THR A 323 23.72 33.68 -24.10
C THR A 323 25.09 33.72 -24.77
N GLU A 324 26.18 33.65 -24.00
CA GLU A 324 27.56 33.64 -24.48
C GLU A 324 28.39 32.56 -23.80
N LYS A 325 29.52 32.17 -24.42
CA LYS A 325 30.39 31.06 -23.97
C LYS A 325 31.00 31.29 -22.57
N CYS A 326 31.21 32.54 -22.16
CA CYS A 326 31.77 32.93 -20.87
C CYS A 326 31.08 34.19 -20.30
N GLY A 327 29.75 34.30 -20.40
CA GLY A 327 29.03 35.46 -19.88
C GLY A 327 27.66 35.68 -20.50
N GLY A 328 27.22 36.94 -20.50
CA GLY A 328 25.89 37.30 -20.97
C GLY A 328 24.81 37.06 -19.92
N ARG A 329 23.58 36.89 -20.37
CA ARG A 329 22.42 36.73 -19.48
C ARG A 329 22.16 35.26 -19.21
N ILE A 330 21.77 34.96 -17.99
CA ILE A 330 21.44 33.59 -17.56
C ILE A 330 20.02 33.27 -18.03
N GLN A 331 19.89 32.12 -18.68
CA GLN A 331 18.63 31.51 -19.04
C GLN A 331 18.41 30.25 -18.20
N VAL A 332 17.18 30.01 -17.80
CA VAL A 332 16.75 28.78 -17.16
C VAL A 332 15.74 28.08 -18.06
N LEU A 333 15.84 26.75 -18.16
CA LEU A 333 14.82 25.96 -18.83
C LEU A 333 13.61 25.84 -17.91
N ASP A 334 12.48 26.39 -18.34
CA ASP A 334 11.20 26.31 -17.64
C ASP A 334 10.59 24.90 -17.70
N ARG A 335 9.39 24.77 -17.14
CA ARG A 335 8.63 23.51 -17.07
C ARG A 335 8.12 23.03 -18.42
N ASP A 336 7.75 23.95 -19.28
CA ASP A 336 7.25 23.69 -20.62
C ASP A 336 8.39 23.36 -21.60
N GLY A 337 9.64 23.57 -21.18
CA GLY A 337 10.82 23.34 -22.01
C GLY A 337 11.23 24.57 -22.82
N ASN A 338 10.77 25.76 -22.44
CA ASN A 338 11.24 27.00 -23.01
C ASN A 338 12.37 27.58 -22.16
N TRP A 339 13.28 28.30 -22.82
CA TRP A 339 14.33 29.03 -22.12
C TRP A 339 13.82 30.40 -21.70
N GLU A 340 13.75 30.63 -20.40
CA GLU A 340 13.37 31.91 -19.82
C GLU A 340 14.57 32.68 -19.31
N MET A 341 14.51 34.01 -19.44
CA MET A 341 15.56 34.90 -18.97
C MET A 341 15.41 35.14 -17.47
N ILE A 342 16.45 34.88 -16.68
CA ILE A 342 16.45 35.27 -15.27
C ILE A 342 16.80 36.75 -15.16
N CYS A 343 15.85 37.56 -14.71
CA CYS A 343 16.10 38.95 -14.34
C CYS A 343 16.76 38.99 -12.95
N PRO A 344 17.91 39.66 -12.78
CA PRO A 344 18.45 39.91 -11.45
C PRO A 344 17.43 40.72 -10.66
N LEU A 345 17.13 40.31 -9.42
CA LEU A 345 16.32 41.08 -8.50
C LEU A 345 16.98 42.46 -8.39
N THR A 346 16.34 43.48 -8.95
CA THR A 346 16.79 44.86 -8.73
C THR A 346 16.75 45.07 -7.23
N ALA A 347 17.90 45.39 -6.64
CA ALA A 347 17.98 45.79 -5.24
C ALA A 347 16.84 46.77 -4.98
N VAL A 348 15.95 46.42 -4.06
CA VAL A 348 14.96 47.35 -3.53
C VAL A 348 15.80 48.45 -2.89
N ASN A 349 16.07 49.49 -3.66
CA ASN A 349 16.72 50.69 -3.18
C ASN A 349 15.76 51.28 -2.16
N GLY A 350 16.06 51.04 -0.89
CA GLY A 350 15.50 51.81 0.20
C GLY A 350 15.77 53.29 -0.08
N LYS A 351 14.70 54.05 -0.27
CA LYS A 351 14.65 55.48 -0.07
C LYS A 351 13.58 55.77 0.96
#